data_AF-A0A8X6RBN1-F1
#
_entry.id   AF-A0A8X6RBN1-F1
#
_cell.length_a   1.000
_cell.length_b   1.000
_cell.length_c   1.000
_cell.angle_alpha   90.00
_cell.angle_beta   90.00
_cell.angle_gamma   90.00
#
_symmetry.space_group_name_H-M   'P 1'
#
loop_
_entity.id
_entity.type
_entity.pdbx_description
1 polymer ?
#
loop_
_entity_poly.entity_id
_entity_poly.type
_entity_poly.pdbx_seq_one_letter_code
_entity_poly.pdbx_strand_id
1 'polypeptide(L)'
;MDKLNNSKRAIKGTITKIETLVEESGTHTPTKLYIKLKRVQEMNRKIDELKDQYYDIKDISESELQVIEADIQSMEDRLEELESQKLYYLKASLQGDAKLLEAVDDSFESLITALKIRFENKRLLTETHINAILEIEKLTSESARNIRTMTDILSKNIRALKLLGFERNNLSDLILLNIILKKIDRETRKQFEQSIDSNS
;
A
#
# COMPACT_ATOMS: atom_id res chain seq x y z
N MET A 1 35.93 -12.29 -7.58
CA MET A 1 36.04 -10.90 -8.05
C MET A 1 34.89 -10.46 -8.96
N ASP A 2 34.63 -11.11 -10.11
CA ASP A 2 33.58 -10.65 -11.05
C ASP A 2 32.16 -10.61 -10.47
N LYS A 3 31.77 -11.60 -9.63
CA LYS A 3 30.46 -11.61 -8.97
C LYS A 3 30.27 -10.42 -8.00
N LEU A 4 31.32 -10.07 -7.26
CA LEU A 4 31.30 -8.98 -6.27
C LEU A 4 31.21 -7.61 -6.95
N ASN A 5 32.01 -7.39 -8.01
CA ASN A 5 31.97 -6.15 -8.79
C ASN A 5 30.64 -5.95 -9.54
N ASN A 6 30.01 -7.04 -9.99
CA ASN A 6 28.68 -6.99 -10.60
C ASN A 6 27.59 -6.64 -9.58
N SER A 7 27.64 -7.22 -8.37
CA SER A 7 26.73 -6.84 -7.28
C SER A 7 26.91 -5.38 -6.85
N LYS A 8 28.16 -4.91 -6.70
CA LYS A 8 28.49 -3.51 -6.36
C LYS A 8 27.94 -2.53 -7.40
N ARG A 9 28.10 -2.83 -8.70
CA ARG A 9 27.51 -2.03 -9.79
C ARG A 9 25.99 -2.03 -9.77
N ALA A 10 25.37 -3.17 -9.50
CA ALA A 10 23.92 -3.30 -9.44
C ALA A 10 23.32 -2.45 -8.29
N ILE A 11 23.97 -2.46 -7.12
CA ILE A 11 23.53 -1.68 -5.97
C ILE A 11 23.73 -0.19 -6.21
N LYS A 12 24.91 0.23 -6.68
CA LYS A 12 25.18 1.65 -7.02
C LYS A 12 24.18 2.19 -8.04
N GLY A 13 23.86 1.41 -9.08
CA GLY A 13 22.83 1.78 -10.07
C GLY A 13 21.41 1.82 -9.50
N THR A 14 21.11 1.05 -8.46
CA THR A 14 19.81 1.08 -7.77
C THR A 14 19.71 2.31 -6.86
N ILE A 15 20.80 2.68 -6.18
CA ILE A 15 20.90 3.90 -5.36
C ILE A 15 20.68 5.14 -6.23
N THR A 16 21.41 5.27 -7.33
CA THR A 16 21.26 6.43 -8.24
C THR A 16 19.82 6.55 -8.76
N LYS A 17 19.16 5.43 -9.11
CA LYS A 17 17.74 5.46 -9.52
C LYS A 17 16.81 5.91 -8.39
N ILE A 18 17.14 5.63 -7.13
CA ILE A 18 16.34 6.08 -5.97
C ILE A 18 16.56 7.56 -5.72
N GLU A 19 17.79 8.07 -5.83
CA GLU A 19 18.10 9.50 -5.73
C GLU A 19 17.36 10.30 -6.80
N THR A 20 17.40 9.85 -8.05
CA THR A 20 16.63 10.49 -9.13
C THR A 20 15.13 10.47 -8.85
N LEU A 21 14.59 9.40 -8.24
CA LEU A 21 13.17 9.31 -7.85
C LEU A 21 12.83 10.07 -6.54
N VAL A 22 13.84 10.50 -5.78
CA VAL A 22 13.70 11.36 -4.61
C VAL A 22 13.75 12.83 -5.04
N GLU A 23 14.62 13.17 -6.01
CA GLU A 23 14.71 14.49 -6.63
C GLU A 23 13.53 14.79 -7.58
N GLU A 24 13.03 13.78 -8.30
CA GLU A 24 11.85 13.92 -9.16
C GLU A 24 10.56 13.98 -8.34
N SER A 25 10.08 15.21 -8.17
CA SER A 25 8.69 15.63 -7.93
C SER A 25 8.15 15.65 -6.49
N GLY A 26 7.81 16.87 -6.08
CA GLY A 26 6.87 17.16 -5.00
C GLY A 26 5.50 16.50 -5.22
N THR A 27 4.75 16.39 -4.12
CA THR A 27 3.49 15.64 -3.94
C THR A 27 3.70 14.14 -3.65
N HIS A 28 3.94 13.85 -2.37
CA HIS A 28 4.07 12.48 -1.86
C HIS A 28 2.69 11.96 -1.41
N THR A 29 2.15 10.99 -2.12
CA THR A 29 1.05 10.17 -1.61
C THR A 29 1.63 9.08 -0.69
N PRO A 30 0.91 8.66 0.37
CA PRO A 30 1.36 7.60 1.30
C PRO A 30 1.82 6.31 0.58
N THR A 31 1.19 5.97 -0.55
CA THR A 31 1.55 4.82 -1.39
C THR A 31 2.94 4.94 -2.01
N LYS A 32 3.35 6.14 -2.45
CA LYS A 32 4.70 6.38 -3.00
C LYS A 32 5.76 6.24 -1.92
N LEU A 33 5.50 6.73 -0.70
CA LEU A 33 6.41 6.59 0.45
C LEU A 33 6.57 5.12 0.86
N TYR A 34 5.49 4.34 0.86
CA TYR A 34 5.52 2.91 1.17
C TYR A 34 6.33 2.09 0.15
N ILE A 35 6.19 2.38 -1.15
CA ILE A 35 7.00 1.73 -2.19
C ILE A 35 8.49 2.10 -2.03
N LYS A 36 8.78 3.36 -1.69
CA LYS A 36 10.15 3.83 -1.39
C LYS A 36 10.74 3.15 -0.14
N LEU A 37 9.91 2.81 0.85
CA LEU A 37 10.33 2.07 2.06
C LEU A 37 10.70 0.62 1.73
N LYS A 38 9.84 -0.11 1.04
CA LYS A 38 10.12 -1.51 0.64
C LYS A 38 11.43 -1.67 -0.11
N ARG A 39 11.76 -0.71 -0.99
CA ARG A 39 13.02 -0.72 -1.75
C ARG A 39 14.26 -0.45 -0.87
N VAL A 40 14.13 0.38 0.16
CA VAL A 40 15.23 0.62 1.12
C VAL A 40 15.46 -0.62 1.99
N GLN A 41 14.39 -1.27 2.45
CA GLN A 41 14.51 -2.54 3.19
C GLN A 41 15.17 -3.65 2.36
N GLU A 42 14.84 -3.74 1.06
CA GLU A 42 15.50 -4.66 0.14
C GLU A 42 16.98 -4.33 -0.08
N MET A 43 17.36 -3.05 0.05
CA MET A 43 18.75 -2.61 -0.04
C MET A 43 19.54 -3.00 1.21
N ASN A 44 18.98 -2.79 2.41
CA ASN A 44 19.60 -3.20 3.67
C ASN A 44 19.92 -4.70 3.64
N ARG A 45 18.97 -5.52 3.19
CA ARG A 45 19.19 -6.97 3.04
C ARG A 45 20.35 -7.32 2.08
N LYS A 46 20.48 -6.59 0.97
CA LYS A 46 21.57 -6.80 0.00
C LYS A 46 22.94 -6.35 0.53
N ILE A 47 22.96 -5.34 1.41
CA ILE A 47 24.18 -4.91 2.09
C ILE A 47 24.61 -5.98 3.11
N ASP A 48 23.67 -6.52 3.88
CA ASP A 48 23.94 -7.62 4.81
C ASP A 48 24.45 -8.87 4.08
N GLU A 49 23.79 -9.26 2.97
CA GLU A 49 24.24 -10.37 2.11
C GLU A 49 25.67 -10.15 1.55
N LEU A 50 26.06 -8.90 1.30
CA LEU A 50 27.41 -8.57 0.84
C LEU A 50 28.44 -8.61 1.97
N LYS A 51 28.08 -8.18 3.18
CA LYS A 51 28.93 -8.31 4.37
C LYS A 51 29.22 -9.78 4.66
N ASP A 52 28.20 -10.63 4.60
CA ASP A 52 28.36 -12.08 4.81
C ASP A 52 29.27 -12.70 3.74
N GLN A 53 29.08 -12.35 2.47
CA GLN A 53 29.95 -12.80 1.38
C GLN A 53 31.40 -12.29 1.49
N TYR A 54 31.60 -11.14 2.15
CA TYR A 54 32.90 -10.52 2.37
C TYR A 54 33.70 -11.24 3.46
N TYR A 55 33.07 -11.62 4.58
CA TYR A 55 33.74 -12.34 5.67
C TYR A 55 34.23 -13.75 5.28
N ASP A 56 33.75 -14.32 4.17
CA ASP A 56 34.12 -15.65 3.67
C ASP A 56 35.29 -15.67 2.66
N ILE A 57 35.79 -14.53 2.19
CA ILE A 57 36.83 -14.49 1.13
C ILE A 57 38.24 -14.45 1.76
N LYS A 58 39.02 -15.53 1.58
CA LYS A 58 40.34 -15.74 2.20
C LYS A 58 41.57 -15.08 1.55
N ASP A 59 41.43 -14.33 0.46
CA ASP A 59 42.56 -13.68 -0.24
C ASP A 59 42.15 -12.32 -0.86
N ILE A 60 41.93 -11.31 -0.02
CA ILE A 60 41.73 -9.90 -0.44
C ILE A 60 42.90 -9.08 0.11
N SER A 61 43.52 -8.22 -0.70
CA SER A 61 44.58 -7.35 -0.23
C SER A 61 44.03 -6.29 0.74
N GLU A 62 44.82 -5.90 1.75
CA GLU A 62 44.40 -4.94 2.78
C GLU A 62 43.99 -3.56 2.19
N SER A 63 44.59 -3.18 1.05
CA SER A 63 44.19 -1.99 0.29
C SER A 63 42.82 -2.11 -0.37
N GLU A 64 42.44 -3.29 -0.85
CA GLU A 64 41.10 -3.53 -1.42
C GLU A 64 40.04 -3.62 -0.32
N LEU A 65 40.43 -4.15 0.84
CA LEU A 65 39.61 -4.20 2.05
C LEU A 65 39.17 -2.79 2.49
N GLN A 66 40.12 -1.86 2.59
CA GLN A 66 39.85 -0.46 2.98
C GLN A 66 38.92 0.26 2.00
N VAL A 67 39.06 0.01 0.69
CA VAL A 67 38.19 0.63 -0.32
C VAL A 67 36.76 0.10 -0.21
N ILE A 68 36.60 -1.20 0.10
CA ILE A 68 35.28 -1.81 0.27
C ILE A 68 34.62 -1.31 1.56
N GLU A 69 35.36 -1.25 2.67
CA GLU A 69 34.85 -0.72 3.94
C GLU A 69 34.41 0.74 3.81
N ALA A 70 35.20 1.59 3.13
CA ALA A 70 34.83 2.98 2.87
C ALA A 70 33.56 3.11 2.01
N ASP A 71 33.40 2.24 1.01
CA ASP A 71 32.19 2.23 0.17
C ASP A 71 30.96 1.72 0.93
N ILE A 72 31.10 0.72 1.80
CA ILE A 72 30.02 0.23 2.67
C ILE A 72 29.60 1.33 3.64
N GLN A 73 30.55 1.99 4.30
CA GLN A 73 30.26 3.09 5.21
C GLN A 73 29.52 4.23 4.51
N SER A 74 29.98 4.64 3.33
CA SER A 74 29.30 5.68 2.53
C SER A 74 27.88 5.27 2.13
N MET A 75 27.61 3.99 1.94
CA MET A 75 26.28 3.48 1.64
C MET A 75 25.36 3.49 2.87
N GLU A 76 25.89 3.16 4.04
CA GLU A 76 25.16 3.21 5.31
C GLU A 76 24.74 4.65 5.64
N ASP A 77 25.66 5.61 5.55
CA ASP A 77 25.39 7.02 5.84
C ASP A 77 24.25 7.55 4.94
N ARG A 78 24.23 7.17 3.66
CA ARG A 78 23.19 7.57 2.71
C ARG A 78 21.82 6.94 2.99
N LEU A 79 21.80 5.74 3.56
CA LEU A 79 20.56 5.06 3.95
C LEU A 79 19.95 5.72 5.18
N GLU A 80 20.76 6.06 6.16
CA GLU A 80 20.34 6.74 7.38
C GLU A 80 19.75 8.14 7.07
N GLU A 81 20.40 8.88 6.18
CA GLU A 81 19.91 10.16 5.65
C GLU A 81 18.52 10.00 4.99
N LEU A 82 18.33 8.97 4.16
CA LEU A 82 17.06 8.69 3.50
C LEU A 82 15.94 8.31 4.47
N GLU A 83 16.24 7.56 5.53
CA GLU A 83 15.27 7.21 6.57
C GLU A 83 14.84 8.45 7.36
N SER A 84 15.79 9.30 7.72
CA SER A 84 15.54 10.57 8.41
C SER A 84 14.67 11.51 7.58
N GLN A 85 14.95 11.66 6.28
CA GLN A 85 14.15 12.48 5.37
C GLN A 85 12.72 11.96 5.24
N LYS A 86 12.52 10.63 5.14
CA LYS A 86 11.19 10.02 5.06
C LYS A 86 10.37 10.28 6.32
N LEU A 87 10.97 10.13 7.50
CA LEU A 87 10.31 10.42 8.76
C LEU A 87 9.86 11.87 8.82
N TYR A 88 10.74 12.80 8.43
CA TYR A 88 10.41 14.22 8.35
C TYR A 88 9.21 14.47 7.42
N TYR A 89 9.20 13.92 6.21
CA TYR A 89 8.09 14.08 5.27
C TYR A 89 6.79 13.44 5.76
N LEU A 90 6.86 12.28 6.41
CA LEU A 90 5.69 11.63 6.99
C LEU A 90 5.09 12.52 8.08
N LYS A 91 5.90 12.97 9.04
CA LYS A 91 5.50 13.88 10.12
C LYS A 91 4.87 15.16 9.57
N ALA A 92 5.50 15.79 8.57
CA ALA A 92 4.98 16.98 7.90
C ALA A 92 3.63 16.75 7.18
N SER A 93 3.33 15.51 6.79
CA SER A 93 2.08 15.14 6.12
C SER A 93 0.94 14.79 7.10
N LEU A 94 1.22 14.66 8.40
CA LEU A 94 0.21 14.34 9.41
C LEU A 94 -0.66 15.55 9.75
N GLN A 95 -1.96 15.32 9.87
CA GLN A 95 -2.95 16.35 10.19
C GLN A 95 -3.95 15.84 11.23
N GLY A 96 -4.55 16.76 12.00
CA GLY A 96 -5.57 16.43 13.02
C GLY A 96 -5.05 15.45 14.09
N ASP A 97 -5.89 14.49 14.46
CA ASP A 97 -5.58 13.48 15.49
C ASP A 97 -4.35 12.61 15.16
N ALA A 98 -3.98 12.52 13.88
CA ALA A 98 -2.79 11.79 13.45
C ALA A 98 -1.50 12.50 13.88
N LYS A 99 -1.51 13.83 14.00
CA LYS A 99 -0.36 14.61 14.46
C LYS A 99 -0.03 14.37 15.94
N LEU A 100 -1.01 13.91 16.73
CA LEU A 100 -0.78 13.50 18.13
C LEU A 100 0.09 12.24 18.24
N LEU A 101 0.20 11.44 17.17
CA LEU A 101 1.09 10.28 17.13
C LEU A 101 2.54 10.66 16.83
N GLU A 102 2.80 11.86 16.30
CA GLU A 102 4.15 12.35 16.00
C GLU A 102 5.05 12.42 17.25
N ALA A 103 4.45 12.71 18.41
CA ALA A 103 5.15 12.87 19.68
C ALA A 103 5.50 11.55 20.39
N VAL A 104 5.03 10.42 19.87
CA VAL A 104 5.15 9.10 20.51
C VAL A 104 6.26 8.26 19.87
N ASP A 105 6.73 8.62 18.68
CA ASP A 105 7.62 7.75 17.91
C ASP A 105 8.73 8.45 17.11
N ASP A 106 9.91 7.83 17.15
CA ASP A 106 11.15 8.33 16.56
C ASP A 106 11.56 7.59 15.28
N SER A 107 10.86 6.52 14.92
CA SER A 107 11.10 5.77 13.69
C SER A 107 9.93 5.84 12.72
N PHE A 108 10.23 5.83 11.42
CA PHE A 108 9.22 5.79 10.35
C PHE A 108 8.33 4.54 10.47
N GLU A 109 8.91 3.37 10.76
CA GLU A 109 8.17 2.11 10.87
C GLU A 109 7.21 2.08 12.05
N SER A 110 7.66 2.59 13.19
CA SER A 110 6.83 2.64 14.39
C SER A 110 5.70 3.66 14.23
N LEU A 111 5.98 4.86 13.69
CA LEU A 111 4.97 5.86 13.40
C LEU A 111 3.93 5.37 12.39
N ILE A 112 4.35 4.68 11.31
CA ILE A 112 3.40 4.14 10.33
C ILE A 112 2.58 3.00 10.93
N THR A 113 3.17 2.18 11.80
CA THR A 113 2.47 1.11 12.51
C THR A 113 1.45 1.67 13.49
N ALA A 114 1.80 2.71 14.26
CA ALA A 114 0.89 3.41 15.15
C ALA A 114 -0.27 4.06 14.39
N LEU A 115 0.01 4.66 13.22
CA LEU A 115 -1.02 5.20 12.33
C LEU A 115 -1.97 4.10 11.83
N LYS A 116 -1.44 2.94 11.45
CA LYS A 116 -2.26 1.78 11.08
C LYS A 116 -3.10 1.30 12.25
N ILE A 117 -2.53 1.11 13.44
CA ILE A 117 -3.28 0.65 14.62
C ILE A 117 -4.41 1.63 14.97
N ARG A 118 -4.14 2.94 14.93
CA ARG A 118 -5.10 3.96 15.36
C ARG A 118 -6.15 4.31 14.30
N PHE A 119 -5.77 4.38 13.03
CA PHE A 119 -6.64 4.85 11.94
C PHE A 119 -7.07 3.73 10.98
N GLU A 120 -6.30 2.67 10.84
CA GLU A 120 -6.67 1.47 10.08
C GLU A 120 -7.45 0.50 10.99
N ASN A 121 -8.47 1.01 11.69
CA ASN A 121 -9.42 0.16 12.42
C ASN A 121 -10.26 -0.60 11.39
N LYS A 122 -9.72 -1.74 10.96
CA LYS A 122 -10.31 -2.62 9.96
C LYS A 122 -11.76 -2.96 10.29
N ARG A 123 -12.12 -3.12 11.57
CA ARG A 123 -13.50 -3.37 12.01
C ARG A 123 -14.41 -2.19 11.65
N LEU A 124 -14.01 -0.97 12.02
CA LEU A 124 -14.81 0.24 11.76
C LEU A 124 -14.92 0.55 10.26
N LEU A 125 -13.84 0.38 9.50
CA LEU A 125 -13.83 0.56 8.05
C LEU A 125 -14.75 -0.46 7.37
N THR A 126 -14.65 -1.73 7.76
CA THR A 126 -15.56 -2.77 7.28
C THR A 126 -17.01 -2.44 7.61
N GLU A 127 -17.31 -2.07 8.85
CA GLU A 127 -18.65 -1.67 9.29
C GLU A 127 -19.18 -0.48 8.48
N THR A 128 -18.35 0.53 8.23
CA THR A 128 -18.71 1.70 7.41
C THR A 128 -19.08 1.30 5.97
N HIS A 129 -18.26 0.46 5.33
CA HIS A 129 -18.53 0.03 3.96
C HIS A 129 -19.73 -0.92 3.86
N ILE A 130 -19.95 -1.79 4.86
CA ILE A 130 -21.13 -2.66 4.94
C ILE A 130 -22.39 -1.82 5.14
N ASN A 131 -22.39 -0.89 6.10
CA ASN A 131 -23.54 -0.02 6.36
C ASN A 131 -23.87 0.82 5.13
N ALA A 132 -22.86 1.37 4.44
CA ALA A 132 -23.07 2.10 3.19
C ALA A 132 -23.74 1.26 2.09
N ILE A 133 -23.57 -0.06 2.08
CA ILE A 133 -24.28 -0.98 1.16
C ILE A 133 -25.70 -1.28 1.65
N LEU A 134 -25.87 -1.53 2.96
CA LEU A 134 -27.17 -1.86 3.55
C LEU A 134 -28.14 -0.67 3.57
N GLU A 135 -27.61 0.54 3.72
CA GLU A 135 -28.36 1.80 3.82
C GLU A 135 -28.63 2.45 2.46
N ILE A 136 -28.21 1.83 1.35
CA ILE A 136 -28.60 2.27 0.00
C ILE A 136 -30.11 2.49 -0.04
N GLU A 137 -30.51 3.67 -0.51
CA GLU A 137 -31.90 4.08 -0.54
C GLU A 137 -32.70 3.16 -1.48
N LYS A 138 -33.92 2.80 -1.06
CA LYS A 138 -34.80 1.98 -1.89
C LYS A 138 -35.29 2.81 -3.08
N LEU A 139 -35.09 2.31 -4.28
CA LEU A 139 -35.63 2.87 -5.49
C LEU A 139 -37.15 2.71 -5.49
N THR A 140 -37.85 3.84 -5.56
CA THR A 140 -39.32 3.92 -5.57
C THR A 140 -39.90 4.00 -6.97
N SER A 141 -39.08 4.32 -7.97
CA SER A 141 -39.45 4.38 -9.38
C SER A 141 -38.30 3.94 -10.29
N GLU A 142 -38.65 3.49 -11.49
CA GLU A 142 -37.71 3.11 -12.53
C GLU A 142 -36.92 4.35 -12.98
N SER A 143 -35.63 4.36 -12.68
CA SER A 143 -34.72 5.45 -13.03
C SER A 143 -33.33 4.92 -13.30
N ALA A 144 -32.92 4.94 -14.57
CA ALA A 144 -31.59 4.54 -14.99
C ALA A 144 -30.48 5.31 -14.26
N ARG A 145 -30.74 6.59 -13.93
CA ARG A 145 -29.82 7.42 -13.15
C ARG A 145 -29.62 6.87 -11.74
N ASN A 146 -30.71 6.51 -11.07
CA ASN A 146 -30.64 6.01 -9.69
C ASN A 146 -30.01 4.61 -9.63
N ILE A 147 -30.30 3.75 -10.61
CA ILE A 147 -29.67 2.43 -10.74
C ILE A 147 -28.15 2.57 -10.95
N ARG A 148 -27.71 3.53 -11.79
CA ARG A 148 -26.29 3.80 -11.99
C ARG A 148 -25.61 4.28 -10.71
N THR A 149 -26.19 5.27 -10.03
CA THR A 149 -25.65 5.78 -8.75
C THR A 149 -25.54 4.67 -7.71
N MET A 150 -26.55 3.80 -7.61
CA MET A 150 -26.52 2.64 -6.72
C MET A 150 -25.38 1.67 -7.08
N THR A 151 -25.22 1.38 -8.37
CA THR A 151 -24.15 0.50 -8.87
C THR A 151 -22.76 1.08 -8.58
N ASP A 152 -22.60 2.40 -8.69
CA ASP A 152 -21.35 3.09 -8.37
C ASP A 152 -21.04 3.00 -6.87
N ILE A 153 -22.03 3.22 -6.01
CA ILE A 153 -21.90 3.09 -4.55
C ILE A 153 -21.51 1.65 -4.16
N LEU A 154 -22.18 0.65 -4.72
CA LEU A 154 -21.85 -0.76 -4.50
C LEU A 154 -20.42 -1.07 -4.95
N SER A 155 -20.07 -0.68 -6.18
CA SER A 155 -18.76 -0.95 -6.77
C SER A 155 -17.62 -0.27 -6.00
N LYS A 156 -17.86 0.92 -5.43
CA LYS A 156 -16.90 1.63 -4.59
C LYS A 156 -16.67 0.88 -3.27
N ASN A 157 -17.75 0.52 -2.57
CA ASN A 157 -17.66 -0.13 -1.26
C ASN A 157 -17.14 -1.56 -1.34
N ILE A 158 -17.53 -2.33 -2.37
CA ILE A 158 -16.98 -3.68 -2.62
C ILE A 158 -15.47 -3.61 -2.90
N ARG A 159 -15.01 -2.64 -3.71
CA ARG A 159 -13.58 -2.45 -3.95
C ARG A 159 -12.82 -2.13 -2.66
N ALA A 160 -13.38 -1.28 -1.80
CA ALA A 160 -12.78 -0.96 -0.51
C ALA A 160 -12.72 -2.19 0.42
N LEU A 161 -13.79 -2.99 0.50
CA LEU A 161 -13.81 -4.25 1.25
C LEU A 161 -12.77 -5.25 0.73
N LYS A 162 -12.58 -5.32 -0.60
CA LYS A 162 -11.51 -6.14 -1.20
C LYS A 162 -10.12 -5.67 -0.79
N LEU A 163 -9.87 -4.36 -0.78
CA LEU A 163 -8.59 -3.80 -0.29
C LEU A 163 -8.35 -4.11 1.19
N LEU A 164 -9.41 -4.23 1.99
CA LEU A 164 -9.34 -4.69 3.38
C LEU A 164 -9.14 -6.23 3.50
N GLY A 165 -9.06 -6.96 2.39
CA GLY A 165 -8.82 -8.41 2.37
C GLY A 165 -10.08 -9.27 2.46
N PHE A 166 -11.28 -8.71 2.22
CA PHE A 166 -12.51 -9.49 2.07
C PHE A 166 -12.71 -9.84 0.60
N GLU A 167 -12.40 -11.07 0.23
CA GLU A 167 -12.59 -11.57 -1.13
C GLU A 167 -14.06 -11.90 -1.42
N ARG A 168 -14.48 -11.69 -2.67
CA ARG A 168 -15.80 -12.13 -3.15
C ARG A 168 -15.82 -13.64 -3.31
N ASN A 169 -16.90 -14.25 -2.85
CA ASN A 169 -17.24 -15.64 -3.07
C ASN A 169 -18.72 -15.81 -3.43
N ASN A 170 -19.12 -17.01 -3.82
CA ASN A 170 -20.49 -17.29 -4.28
C ASN A 170 -21.55 -16.93 -3.22
N LEU A 171 -21.27 -17.14 -1.93
CA LEU A 171 -22.19 -16.77 -0.86
C LEU A 171 -22.34 -15.24 -0.76
N SER A 172 -21.24 -14.50 -0.83
CA SER A 172 -21.27 -13.04 -0.80
C SER A 172 -22.02 -12.46 -1.99
N ASP A 173 -21.93 -13.10 -3.16
CA ASP A 173 -22.66 -12.69 -4.36
C ASP A 173 -24.16 -12.89 -4.21
N LEU A 174 -24.57 -14.04 -3.67
CA LEU A 174 -25.98 -14.34 -3.37
C LEU A 174 -26.55 -13.38 -2.33
N ILE A 175 -25.78 -13.04 -1.29
CA ILE A 175 -26.20 -12.09 -0.26
C ILE A 175 -26.35 -10.69 -0.86
N LEU A 176 -25.35 -10.22 -1.62
CA LEU A 176 -25.37 -8.91 -2.27
C LEU A 176 -26.55 -8.80 -3.25
N LEU A 177 -26.77 -9.83 -4.07
CA LEU A 177 -27.90 -9.89 -4.99
C LEU A 177 -29.23 -9.76 -4.23
N ASN A 178 -29.41 -10.51 -3.15
CA ASN A 178 -30.63 -10.43 -2.34
C ASN A 178 -30.84 -9.05 -1.70
N ILE A 179 -29.77 -8.38 -1.27
CA ILE A 179 -29.82 -7.01 -0.75
C ILE A 179 -30.27 -6.07 -1.86
N ILE A 180 -29.62 -6.11 -3.02
CA ILE A 180 -29.92 -5.24 -4.16
C ILE A 180 -31.36 -5.44 -4.64
N LEU A 181 -31.83 -6.69 -4.78
CA LEU A 181 -33.20 -6.98 -5.20
C LEU A 181 -34.22 -6.32 -4.27
N LYS A 182 -33.97 -6.28 -2.96
CA LYS A 182 -34.84 -5.60 -1.97
C LYS A 182 -34.82 -4.07 -2.11
N LYS A 183 -33.77 -3.49 -2.69
CA LYS A 183 -33.60 -2.04 -2.89
C LYS A 183 -34.11 -1.55 -4.26
N ILE A 184 -34.29 -2.44 -5.24
CA ILE A 184 -34.82 -2.11 -6.56
C ILE A 184 -36.37 -2.08 -6.54
N ASP A 185 -36.98 -1.26 -7.40
CA ASP A 185 -38.43 -1.16 -7.57
C ASP A 185 -39.04 -2.43 -8.22
N ARG A 186 -40.37 -2.54 -8.16
CA ARG A 186 -41.08 -3.75 -8.59
C ARG A 186 -40.95 -4.02 -10.09
N GLU A 187 -40.99 -2.98 -10.92
CA GLU A 187 -40.96 -3.14 -12.38
C GLU A 187 -39.55 -3.54 -12.84
N THR A 188 -38.51 -2.88 -12.34
CA THR A 188 -37.12 -3.26 -12.63
C THR A 188 -36.81 -4.69 -12.14
N ARG A 189 -37.35 -5.12 -10.98
CA ARG A 189 -37.20 -6.50 -10.51
C ARG A 189 -37.86 -7.50 -11.46
N LYS A 190 -39.07 -7.21 -11.93
CA LYS A 190 -39.80 -8.06 -12.86
C LYS A 190 -39.06 -8.20 -14.19
N GLN A 191 -38.51 -7.11 -14.73
CA GLN A 191 -37.69 -7.14 -15.94
C GLN A 191 -36.41 -7.98 -15.74
N PHE A 192 -35.77 -7.89 -14.57
CA PHE A 192 -34.59 -8.69 -14.25
C PHE A 192 -34.91 -10.19 -14.21
N GLU A 193 -35.96 -10.61 -13.49
CA GLU A 193 -36.40 -12.01 -13.45
C GLU A 193 -36.71 -12.55 -14.85
N GLN A 194 -37.42 -11.78 -15.68
CA GLN A 194 -37.71 -12.14 -17.07
C GLN A 194 -36.44 -12.33 -17.92
N SER A 195 -35.39 -11.53 -17.69
CA SER A 195 -34.12 -11.66 -18.42
C SER A 195 -33.29 -12.89 -18.00
N ILE A 196 -33.51 -13.41 -16.78
CA ILE A 196 -32.90 -14.66 -16.32
C ILE A 196 -33.65 -15.86 -16.92
N ASP A 197 -34.98 -15.83 -16.91
CA ASP A 197 -35.82 -16.90 -17.46
C ASP A 197 -35.63 -17.07 -18.97
N SER A 198 -35.34 -15.97 -19.68
CA SER A 198 -35.09 -15.99 -21.13
C SER A 198 -33.70 -16.55 -21.52
N ASN A 199 -32.80 -16.74 -20.54
CA ASN A 199 -31.42 -17.21 -20.73
C ASN A 199 -31.16 -18.60 -20.09
N SER A 200 -32.21 -19.27 -19.64
CA SER A 200 -32.18 -20.66 -19.12
C SER A 200 -32.66 -21.65 -20.17
#